data_AF-C3JCW4-F1
#
_entry.id   AF-C3JCW4-F1
#
_cell.length_a   1.000
_cell.length_b   1.000
_cell.length_c   1.000
_cell.angle_alpha   90.00
_cell.angle_beta   90.00
_cell.angle_gamma   90.00
#
_symmetry.space_group_name_H-M   'P 1'
#
loop_
_entity.id
_entity.type
_entity.pdbx_description
1 polymer ?
#
loop_
_entity_poly.entity_id
_entity_poly.type
_entity_poly.pdbx_seq_one_letter_code
_entity_poly.pdbx_strand_id
1 'polypeptide(L)'
;MPCVLPPIAMLDHLELPVNEIFYSLQGEGAQVGLPMVFIRLSSCNLRCSYCDTDFSSFTPMSLEAIVAELASFPTHNILWTGGEPTLHLTEEVVGFFHQKGYRQSIETNGTRPVPRGIDYITCSAKPESFPHLWENFPHGVDEWRFPFGASAPLPPAIESLPPARTYCLSPIYEPGEAILQPPHALEECIEYIKQHPTWRLSIQLHKIIGIQ
;
A
#
# COMPACT_ATOMS: atom_id res chain seq x y z
N MET A 1 12.83 -11.60 -24.47
CA MET A 1 13.94 -12.31 -23.79
C MET A 1 13.54 -12.46 -22.33
N PRO A 2 13.57 -13.66 -21.74
CA PRO A 2 13.22 -13.83 -20.34
C PRO A 2 14.30 -13.15 -19.50
N CYS A 3 13.92 -12.06 -18.86
CA CYS A 3 14.77 -11.33 -17.93
C CYS A 3 14.84 -12.17 -16.66
N VAL A 4 16.01 -12.77 -16.43
CA VAL A 4 16.36 -13.48 -15.20
C VAL A 4 16.20 -12.46 -14.07
N LEU A 5 15.27 -12.70 -13.15
CA LEU A 5 15.23 -11.99 -11.87
C LEU A 5 16.63 -12.06 -11.30
N PRO A 6 17.26 -10.94 -10.89
CA PRO A 6 18.53 -11.04 -10.19
C PRO A 6 18.31 -12.00 -9.02
N PRO A 7 19.25 -12.92 -8.75
CA PRO A 7 19.12 -13.79 -7.59
C PRO A 7 18.87 -12.88 -6.40
N ILE A 8 17.77 -13.14 -5.67
CA ILE A 8 17.59 -12.60 -4.32
C ILE A 8 18.88 -13.02 -3.62
N ALA A 9 19.82 -12.08 -3.49
CA ALA A 9 21.02 -12.30 -2.69
C ALA A 9 20.48 -12.80 -1.35
N MET A 10 21.02 -13.93 -0.88
CA MET A 10 20.58 -14.60 0.33
C MET A 10 20.75 -13.63 1.50
N LEU A 11 19.76 -12.77 1.70
CA LEU A 11 19.62 -11.93 2.87
C LEU A 11 19.54 -12.88 4.06
N ASP A 12 20.22 -12.53 5.14
CA ASP A 12 19.94 -13.20 6.39
C ASP A 12 18.44 -13.05 6.68
N HIS A 13 17.84 -14.06 7.28
CA HIS A 13 16.41 -14.16 7.63
C HIS A 13 15.88 -13.00 8.49
N LEU A 14 16.75 -12.08 8.91
CA LEU A 14 16.48 -10.91 9.73
C LEU A 14 16.76 -9.57 9.01
N GLU A 15 17.10 -9.58 7.71
CA GLU A 15 17.31 -8.38 6.92
C GLU A 15 16.16 -8.13 5.93
N LEU A 16 15.75 -6.87 5.81
CA LEU A 16 14.74 -6.42 4.85
C LEU A 16 15.38 -5.56 3.75
N PRO A 17 14.95 -5.70 2.48
CA PRO A 17 15.43 -4.87 1.40
C PRO A 17 14.69 -3.52 1.41
N VAL A 18 15.20 -2.58 2.20
CA VAL A 18 14.58 -1.25 2.38
C VAL A 18 14.95 -0.34 1.22
N ASN A 19 13.96 0.14 0.48
CA ASN A 19 14.11 1.15 -0.56
C ASN A 19 14.23 2.55 0.07
N GLU A 20 13.31 2.90 0.97
CA GLU A 20 13.35 4.15 1.74
C GLU A 20 12.58 4.04 3.05
N ILE A 21 12.97 4.87 4.03
CA ILE A 21 12.23 5.12 5.27
C ILE A 21 12.05 6.63 5.40
N PHE A 22 10.81 7.06 5.63
CA PHE A 22 10.51 8.49 5.79
C PHE A 22 9.30 8.71 6.70
N TYR A 23 9.25 9.88 7.34
CA TYR A 23 8.16 10.27 8.24
C TYR A 23 7.27 11.32 7.59
N SER A 24 5.97 11.03 7.49
CA SER A 24 4.99 11.91 6.86
C SER A 24 3.58 11.66 7.41
N LEU A 25 2.56 12.16 6.72
CA LEU A 25 1.15 11.85 6.97
C LEU A 25 0.65 10.84 5.93
N GLN A 26 -0.15 9.85 6.35
CA GLN A 26 -0.88 9.01 5.41
C GLN A 26 -1.72 9.88 4.48
N GLY A 27 -1.48 9.77 3.18
CA GLY A 27 -2.09 10.60 2.16
C GLY A 27 -3.34 10.00 1.54
N GLU A 28 -3.67 8.74 1.82
CA GLU A 28 -4.77 8.02 1.18
C GLU A 28 -5.64 7.25 2.19
N GLY A 29 -6.85 6.89 1.76
CA GLY A 29 -7.71 5.96 2.49
C GLY A 29 -8.36 6.53 3.74
N ALA A 30 -8.86 5.64 4.59
CA ALA A 30 -9.52 6.01 5.84
C ALA A 30 -8.52 6.41 6.96
N GLN A 31 -7.22 6.17 6.76
CA GLN A 31 -6.16 6.60 7.67
C GLN A 31 -5.55 7.96 7.29
N VAL A 32 -6.11 8.66 6.30
CA VAL A 32 -5.59 9.95 5.81
C VAL A 32 -5.36 10.95 6.96
N GLY A 33 -4.21 11.63 6.93
CA GLY A 33 -3.78 12.61 7.92
C GLY A 33 -3.11 12.03 9.17
N LEU A 34 -3.05 10.70 9.34
CA LEU A 34 -2.35 10.09 10.48
C LEU A 34 -0.82 10.17 10.29
N PRO A 35 -0.05 10.63 11.29
CA PRO A 35 1.41 10.62 11.20
C PRO A 35 1.99 9.20 11.29
N MET A 36 2.71 8.78 10.26
CA MET A 36 3.28 7.44 10.12
C MET A 36 4.72 7.51 9.62
N VAL A 37 5.54 6.55 10.05
CA VAL A 37 6.81 6.27 9.36
C VAL A 37 6.55 5.23 8.28
N PHE A 38 6.79 5.61 7.04
CA PHE A 38 6.66 4.73 5.89
C PHE A 38 7.95 3.95 5.74
N ILE A 39 7.82 2.63 5.63
CA ILE A 39 8.94 1.73 5.36
C ILE A 39 8.65 1.10 4.01
N ARG A 40 9.27 1.65 2.97
CA ARG A 40 9.13 1.17 1.60
C ARG A 40 10.14 0.06 1.35
N LEU A 41 9.67 -1.14 1.08
CA LEU A 41 10.51 -2.27 0.69
C LEU A 41 10.73 -2.24 -0.83
N SER A 42 11.71 -3.00 -1.31
CA SER A 42 12.01 -3.14 -2.73
C SER A 42 11.35 -4.37 -3.33
N SER A 43 11.31 -4.43 -4.67
CA SER A 43 10.72 -5.49 -5.49
C SER A 43 9.20 -5.60 -5.42
N CYS A 44 8.59 -5.89 -6.57
CA CYS A 44 7.17 -6.21 -6.70
C CYS A 44 7.03 -7.44 -7.60
N ASN A 45 6.05 -8.28 -7.32
CA ASN A 45 5.69 -9.41 -8.17
C ASN A 45 4.80 -9.02 -9.37
N LEU A 46 4.43 -7.74 -9.48
CA LEU A 46 3.65 -7.17 -10.58
C LEU A 46 4.42 -6.05 -11.29
N ARG A 47 3.98 -5.71 -12.51
CA ARG A 47 4.53 -4.61 -13.33
C ARG A 47 3.39 -3.76 -13.90
N CYS A 48 2.71 -3.01 -13.03
CA CYS A 48 1.59 -2.17 -13.42
C CYS A 48 2.05 -0.99 -14.30
N SER A 49 1.29 -0.66 -15.34
CA SER A 49 1.62 0.43 -16.27
C SER A 49 1.51 1.83 -15.66
N TYR A 50 0.75 1.98 -14.58
CA TYR A 50 0.50 3.22 -13.84
C TYR A 50 1.28 3.28 -12.51
N CYS A 51 2.30 2.42 -12.34
CA CYS A 51 3.14 2.44 -11.14
C CYS A 51 4.02 3.70 -11.14
N ASP A 52 3.96 4.49 -10.06
CA ASP A 52 4.67 5.76 -9.91
C ASP A 52 5.98 5.65 -9.11
N THR A 53 6.29 4.46 -8.58
CA THR A 53 7.43 4.23 -7.68
C THR A 53 8.48 3.28 -8.30
N ASP A 54 9.76 3.63 -8.18
CA ASP A 54 10.89 2.76 -8.55
C ASP A 54 11.31 1.86 -7.38
N PHE A 55 11.19 0.55 -7.56
CA PHE A 55 11.52 -0.45 -6.55
C PHE A 55 12.83 -1.19 -6.84
N SER A 56 13.65 -0.71 -7.78
CA SER A 56 14.86 -1.42 -8.22
C SER A 56 16.06 -1.28 -7.28
N SER A 57 16.13 -0.19 -6.52
CA SER A 57 17.20 0.08 -5.54
C SER A 57 16.77 -0.31 -4.12
N PHE A 58 17.72 -0.80 -3.31
CA PHE A 58 17.50 -1.02 -1.87
C PHE A 58 18.81 -1.10 -1.10
N THR A 59 18.71 -0.90 0.21
CA THR A 59 19.72 -1.21 1.21
C THR A 59 19.21 -2.35 2.09
N PRO A 60 19.94 -3.48 2.21
CA PRO A 60 19.68 -4.47 3.24
C PRO A 60 19.79 -3.83 4.62
N MET A 61 18.75 -3.95 5.44
CA MET A 61 18.75 -3.44 6.82
C MET A 61 18.27 -4.53 7.77
N SER A 62 18.99 -4.74 8.87
CA SER A 62 18.50 -5.58 9.97
C SER A 62 17.29 -4.94 10.65
N LEU A 63 16.47 -5.74 11.31
CA LEU A 63 15.32 -5.23 12.06
C LEU A 63 15.74 -4.23 13.15
N GLU A 64 16.88 -4.45 13.80
CA GLU A 64 17.44 -3.51 14.79
C GLU A 64 17.87 -2.19 14.18
N ALA A 65 18.47 -2.20 12.98
CA ALA A 65 18.86 -0.99 12.27
C ALA A 65 17.64 -0.15 11.90
N ILE A 66 16.57 -0.81 11.42
CA ILE A 66 15.30 -0.15 11.13
C ILE A 66 14.73 0.47 12.41
N VAL A 67 14.65 -0.28 13.53
CA VAL A 67 14.15 0.26 14.80
C VAL A 67 14.98 1.45 15.31
N ALA A 68 16.30 1.42 15.13
CA ALA A 68 17.16 2.53 15.50
C ALA A 68 16.86 3.80 14.69
N GLU A 69 16.56 3.66 13.41
CA GLU A 69 16.11 4.78 12.56
C GLU A 69 14.72 5.26 12.96
N LEU A 70 13.77 4.34 13.19
CA LEU A 70 12.41 4.66 13.61
C LEU A 70 12.37 5.44 14.93
N ALA A 71 13.29 5.16 15.86
CA ALA A 71 13.38 5.83 17.15
C ALA A 71 13.68 7.34 17.06
N SER A 72 14.12 7.82 15.89
CA SER A 72 14.30 9.26 15.63
C SER A 72 12.98 10.02 15.39
N PHE A 73 11.88 9.31 15.14
CA PHE A 73 10.57 9.89 14.85
C PHE A 73 9.64 9.85 16.08
N PRO A 74 8.72 10.82 16.22
CA PRO A 74 7.86 10.93 17.40
C PRO A 74 6.65 9.97 17.40
N THR A 75 6.42 9.23 16.31
CA THR A 75 5.26 8.34 16.14
C THR A 75 5.66 6.88 16.32
N HIS A 76 4.74 6.06 16.81
CA HIS A 76 4.86 4.60 16.82
C HIS A 76 3.97 3.93 15.76
N ASN A 77 3.42 4.70 14.82
CA ASN A 77 2.69 4.15 13.68
C ASN A 77 3.65 3.95 12.51
N ILE A 78 3.72 2.72 11.98
CA ILE A 78 4.48 2.41 10.77
C ILE A 78 3.56 1.93 9.65
N LEU A 79 3.92 2.24 8.42
CA LEU A 79 3.25 1.73 7.22
C LEU A 79 4.25 0.96 6.36
N TRP A 80 4.03 -0.34 6.24
CA TRP A 80 4.75 -1.18 5.29
C TRP A 80 4.19 -1.00 3.89
N THR A 81 5.04 -0.64 2.93
CA THR A 81 4.65 -0.43 1.53
C THR A 81 5.80 -0.81 0.59
N GLY A 82 5.60 -0.72 -0.72
CA GLY A 82 6.59 -0.84 -1.80
C GLY A 82 7.36 -2.17 -1.93
N GLY A 83 7.83 -2.55 -3.11
CA GLY A 83 6.86 -2.89 -4.14
C GLY A 83 5.75 -3.72 -3.49
N GLU A 84 5.84 -5.04 -3.45
CA GLU A 84 4.88 -5.84 -2.68
C GLU A 84 5.45 -6.25 -1.32
N PRO A 85 5.04 -5.66 -0.19
CA PRO A 85 5.65 -5.91 1.12
C PRO A 85 5.49 -7.35 1.61
N THR A 86 4.43 -8.06 1.19
CA THR A 86 4.22 -9.48 1.55
C THR A 86 5.21 -10.45 0.89
N LEU A 87 6.13 -9.95 0.04
CA LEU A 87 7.28 -10.72 -0.43
C LEU A 87 8.35 -10.92 0.65
N HIS A 88 8.45 -9.99 1.60
CA HIS A 88 9.54 -9.93 2.59
C HIS A 88 9.04 -10.01 4.02
N LEU A 89 7.83 -9.51 4.31
CA LEU A 89 7.28 -9.54 5.66
C LEU A 89 6.85 -10.95 6.09
N THR A 90 7.21 -11.30 7.32
CA THR A 90 6.82 -12.54 8.01
C THR A 90 6.16 -12.23 9.34
N GLU A 91 5.50 -13.21 9.96
CA GLU A 91 4.93 -13.05 11.30
C GLU A 91 6.00 -12.75 12.36
N GLU A 92 7.23 -13.24 12.16
CA GLU A 92 8.37 -12.95 13.05
C GLU A 92 8.77 -11.48 12.98
N VAL A 93 8.86 -10.91 11.77
CA VAL A 93 9.14 -9.49 11.58
C VAL A 93 8.05 -8.64 12.25
N VAL A 94 6.77 -8.96 11.99
CA VAL A 94 5.65 -8.25 12.60
C VAL A 94 5.71 -8.35 14.13
N GLY A 95 5.93 -9.54 14.68
CA GLY A 95 6.07 -9.75 16.11
C GLY A 95 7.23 -8.97 16.74
N PHE A 96 8.35 -8.82 16.03
CA PHE A 96 9.51 -8.03 16.47
C PHE A 96 9.13 -6.55 16.66
N PHE A 97 8.49 -5.93 15.67
CA PHE A 97 8.09 -4.51 15.77
C PHE A 97 6.99 -4.26 16.80
N HIS A 98 6.07 -5.21 16.99
CA HIS A 98 5.09 -5.17 18.08
C HIS A 98 5.75 -5.17 19.46
N GLN A 99 6.77 -6.00 19.68
CA GLN A 99 7.52 -6.02 20.94
C GLN A 99 8.24 -4.69 21.23
N LYS A 100 8.50 -3.88 20.19
CA LYS A 100 9.07 -2.53 20.31
C LYS A 100 8.00 -1.43 20.43
N GLY A 101 6.72 -1.78 20.44
CA GLY A 101 5.61 -0.85 20.64
C GLY A 101 5.10 -0.18 19.37
N TYR A 102 5.50 -0.64 18.18
CA TYR A 102 5.01 -0.07 16.92
C TYR A 102 3.67 -0.68 16.50
N ARG A 103 2.69 0.17 16.20
CA ARG A 103 1.45 -0.21 15.51
C ARG A 103 1.70 -0.26 14.01
N GLN A 104 1.25 -1.31 13.33
CA GLN A 104 1.67 -1.63 11.97
C GLN A 104 0.48 -1.62 11.01
N SER A 105 0.55 -0.78 9.98
CA SER A 105 -0.32 -0.83 8.82
C SER A 105 0.43 -1.43 7.62
N ILE A 106 -0.28 -1.99 6.64
CA ILE A 106 0.31 -2.46 5.37
C ILE A 106 -0.51 -1.98 4.17
N GLU A 107 0.17 -1.66 3.07
CA GLU A 107 -0.43 -1.52 1.74
C GLU A 107 0.05 -2.64 0.82
N THR A 108 -0.87 -3.48 0.34
CA THR A 108 -0.57 -4.66 -0.51
C THR A 108 -1.39 -4.66 -1.80
N ASN A 109 -0.86 -5.30 -2.84
CA ASN A 109 -1.52 -5.53 -4.12
C ASN A 109 -2.50 -6.73 -4.09
N GLY A 110 -2.56 -7.46 -2.98
CA GLY A 110 -3.53 -8.54 -2.74
C GLY A 110 -3.16 -9.90 -3.32
N THR A 111 -2.00 -10.04 -3.96
CA THR A 111 -1.59 -11.30 -4.60
C THR A 111 -1.15 -12.38 -3.60
N ARG A 112 -0.94 -12.02 -2.33
CA ARG A 112 -0.47 -12.93 -1.27
C ARG A 112 -1.20 -12.62 0.04
N PRO A 113 -1.28 -13.60 0.97
CA PRO A 113 -1.79 -13.33 2.31
C PRO A 113 -0.85 -12.40 3.08
N VAL A 114 -1.44 -11.60 3.97
CA VAL A 114 -0.70 -10.71 4.88
C VAL A 114 -0.31 -11.49 6.14
N PRO A 115 0.91 -11.31 6.68
CA PRO A 115 1.30 -11.91 7.95
C PRO A 115 0.34 -11.56 9.08
N ARG A 116 0.07 -12.52 9.97
CA ARG A 116 -0.74 -12.27 11.17
C ARG A 116 -0.07 -11.22 12.05
N GLY A 117 -0.91 -10.42 12.71
CA GLY A 117 -0.48 -9.35 13.61
C GLY A 117 -0.45 -7.96 12.98
N ILE A 118 -0.59 -7.81 11.67
CA ILE A 118 -0.78 -6.47 11.10
C ILE A 118 -2.08 -5.84 11.62
N ASP A 119 -1.99 -4.61 12.12
CA ASP A 119 -3.07 -3.89 12.82
C ASP A 119 -4.05 -3.17 11.87
N TYR A 120 -3.64 -2.95 10.61
CA TYR A 120 -4.50 -2.37 9.58
C TYR A 120 -4.07 -2.83 8.18
N ILE A 121 -5.00 -3.44 7.44
CA ILE A 121 -4.74 -3.94 6.10
C ILE A 121 -5.44 -3.06 5.07
N THR A 122 -4.65 -2.33 4.29
CA THR A 122 -5.10 -1.72 3.03
C THR A 122 -4.72 -2.64 1.89
N CYS A 123 -5.70 -3.13 1.15
CA CYS A 123 -5.47 -3.89 -0.06
C CYS A 123 -5.93 -3.10 -1.29
N SER A 124 -4.95 -2.70 -2.11
CA SER A 124 -5.21 -2.17 -3.44
C SER A 124 -5.13 -3.31 -4.47
N ALA A 125 -6.16 -4.15 -4.45
CA ALA A 125 -6.20 -5.36 -5.28
C ALA A 125 -5.98 -5.04 -6.75
N LYS A 126 -5.05 -5.77 -7.37
CA LYS A 126 -4.78 -5.70 -8.81
C LYS A 126 -5.52 -6.83 -9.53
N PRO A 127 -5.88 -6.70 -10.82
CA PRO A 127 -6.64 -7.73 -11.53
C PRO A 127 -6.07 -9.15 -11.39
N GLU A 128 -4.74 -9.28 -11.35
CA GLU A 128 -4.02 -10.53 -11.14
C GLU A 128 -4.32 -11.21 -9.80
N SER A 129 -4.74 -10.44 -8.79
CA SER A 129 -5.10 -10.94 -7.46
C SER A 129 -6.56 -11.38 -7.32
N PHE A 130 -7.45 -10.96 -8.23
CA PHE A 130 -8.90 -11.15 -8.08
C PHE A 130 -9.34 -12.61 -7.85
N PRO A 131 -8.77 -13.61 -8.56
CA PRO A 131 -9.12 -15.01 -8.33
C PRO A 131 -8.76 -15.53 -6.94
N HIS A 132 -7.84 -14.87 -6.23
CA HIS A 132 -7.26 -15.33 -4.97
C HIS A 132 -7.69 -14.48 -3.76
N LEU A 133 -8.50 -13.43 -3.92
CA LEU A 133 -8.82 -12.52 -2.80
C LEU A 133 -9.47 -13.23 -1.61
N TRP A 134 -10.37 -14.18 -1.84
CA TRP A 134 -11.00 -14.96 -0.76
C TRP A 134 -10.06 -15.95 -0.09
N GLU A 135 -9.08 -16.46 -0.83
CA GLU A 135 -8.03 -17.33 -0.30
C GLU A 135 -7.04 -16.53 0.56
N ASN A 136 -6.63 -15.36 0.05
CA ASN A 136 -5.65 -14.49 0.71
C ASN A 136 -6.25 -13.71 1.89
N PHE A 137 -7.54 -13.36 1.82
CA PHE A 137 -8.24 -12.54 2.81
C PHE A 137 -9.58 -13.16 3.22
N PRO A 138 -9.61 -14.40 3.76
CA PRO A 138 -10.86 -15.10 4.09
C PRO A 138 -11.67 -14.39 5.18
N HIS A 139 -11.03 -13.54 5.98
CA HIS A 139 -11.66 -12.75 7.04
C HIS A 139 -11.81 -11.27 6.66
N GLY A 140 -11.49 -10.90 5.43
CA GLY A 140 -11.52 -9.52 4.98
C GLY A 140 -10.25 -8.72 5.26
N VAL A 141 -10.35 -7.43 5.01
CA VAL A 141 -9.31 -6.40 5.24
C VAL A 141 -9.93 -5.18 5.92
N ASP A 142 -9.13 -4.22 6.38
CA ASP A 142 -9.70 -2.98 6.89
C ASP A 142 -10.20 -2.08 5.75
N GLU A 143 -9.43 -2.02 4.66
CA GLU A 143 -9.69 -1.14 3.54
C GLU A 143 -9.39 -1.80 2.20
N TRP A 144 -10.40 -1.87 1.33
CA TRP A 144 -10.16 -2.05 -0.10
C TRP A 144 -9.98 -0.68 -0.75
N ARG A 145 -8.92 -0.50 -1.55
CA ARG A 145 -8.68 0.78 -2.26
C ARG A 145 -8.37 0.55 -3.73
N PHE A 146 -9.30 0.90 -4.62
CA PHE A 146 -9.12 0.71 -6.05
C PHE A 146 -8.79 2.03 -6.75
N PRO A 147 -7.83 2.04 -7.69
CA PRO A 147 -7.63 3.18 -8.56
C PRO A 147 -8.86 3.37 -9.48
N PHE A 148 -9.19 4.61 -9.80
CA PHE A 148 -10.33 4.97 -10.63
C PHE A 148 -9.93 6.04 -11.66
N GLY A 149 -10.27 5.82 -12.92
CA GLY A 149 -9.94 6.72 -14.02
C GLY A 149 -9.83 5.96 -15.34
N ALA A 150 -9.67 6.68 -16.45
CA ALA A 150 -9.68 6.12 -17.80
C ALA A 150 -8.63 5.00 -18.04
N SER A 151 -7.52 5.04 -17.31
CA SER A 151 -6.41 4.08 -17.41
C SER A 151 -6.57 2.85 -16.49
N ALA A 152 -7.62 2.79 -15.66
CA ALA A 152 -7.91 1.68 -14.76
C ALA A 152 -9.22 0.95 -15.12
N PRO A 153 -9.31 -0.36 -14.85
CA PRO A 153 -10.59 -1.06 -14.91
C PRO A 153 -11.56 -0.51 -13.86
N LEU A 154 -12.86 -0.61 -14.13
CA LEU A 154 -13.88 -0.34 -13.12
C LEU A 154 -13.66 -1.22 -11.88
N PRO A 155 -14.01 -0.71 -10.68
CA PRO A 155 -13.88 -1.50 -9.47
C PRO A 155 -14.81 -2.73 -9.51
N PRO A 156 -14.43 -3.85 -8.87
CA PRO A 156 -15.32 -4.99 -8.72
C PRO A 156 -16.61 -4.63 -7.98
N ALA A 157 -17.67 -5.40 -8.18
CA ALA A 157 -18.85 -5.31 -7.31
C ALA A 157 -18.44 -5.61 -5.86
N ILE A 158 -18.92 -4.82 -4.89
CA ILE A 158 -18.52 -4.97 -3.49
C ILE A 158 -18.87 -6.36 -2.94
N GLU A 159 -19.97 -6.94 -3.42
CA GLU A 159 -20.46 -8.27 -3.04
C GLU A 159 -19.52 -9.39 -3.50
N SER A 160 -18.65 -9.11 -4.47
CA SER A 160 -17.63 -10.07 -4.94
C SER A 160 -16.35 -10.05 -4.11
N LEU A 161 -16.16 -9.02 -3.28
CA LEU A 161 -14.97 -8.84 -2.45
C LEU A 161 -15.16 -9.47 -1.07
N PRO A 162 -14.07 -9.96 -0.44
CA PRO A 162 -14.08 -10.24 0.98
C PRO A 162 -14.50 -9.00 1.79
N PRO A 163 -15.07 -9.18 3.00
CA PRO A 163 -15.59 -8.07 3.79
C PRO A 163 -14.49 -7.03 4.09
N ALA A 164 -14.87 -5.76 4.18
CA ALA A 164 -13.99 -4.73 4.69
C ALA A 164 -14.75 -3.67 5.49
N ARG A 165 -14.02 -2.92 6.30
CA ARG A 165 -14.59 -1.79 7.06
C ARG A 165 -14.84 -0.59 6.14
N THR A 166 -13.99 -0.42 5.13
CA THR A 166 -14.09 0.65 4.14
C THR A 166 -13.79 0.15 2.72
N TYR A 167 -14.55 0.66 1.75
CA TYR A 167 -14.34 0.45 0.33
C TYR A 167 -14.06 1.82 -0.30
N CYS A 168 -12.86 2.02 -0.83
CA CYS A 168 -12.37 3.30 -1.33
C CYS A 168 -12.12 3.24 -2.84
N LEU A 169 -12.45 4.34 -3.52
CA LEU A 169 -11.98 4.63 -4.88
C LEU A 169 -11.02 5.81 -4.83
N SER A 170 -9.86 5.65 -5.45
CA SER A 170 -8.81 6.67 -5.52
C SER A 170 -8.63 7.14 -6.96
N PRO A 171 -8.90 8.41 -7.29
CA PRO A 171 -8.72 8.90 -8.65
C PRO A 171 -7.25 8.84 -9.07
N ILE A 172 -6.99 8.40 -10.29
CA ILE A 172 -5.66 8.45 -10.90
C ILE A 172 -5.43 9.89 -11.38
N TYR A 173 -4.31 10.48 -10.96
CA TYR A 173 -3.84 11.78 -11.46
C TYR A 173 -2.84 11.51 -12.58
N GLU A 174 -3.12 11.99 -13.79
CA GLU A 174 -2.20 11.83 -14.92
C GLU A 174 -1.03 12.84 -14.83
N PRO A 175 0.18 12.49 -15.32
CA PRO A 175 1.32 13.40 -15.30
C PRO A 175 1.00 14.73 -16.00
N GLY A 176 1.08 15.84 -15.25
CA GLY A 176 0.85 17.19 -15.77
C GLY A 176 -0.57 17.74 -15.55
N GLU A 177 -1.48 16.97 -14.96
CA GLU A 177 -2.76 17.52 -14.49
C GLU A 177 -2.53 18.44 -13.28
N ALA A 178 -2.97 19.69 -13.41
CA ALA A 178 -2.88 20.65 -12.32
C ALA A 178 -3.91 20.30 -11.24
N ILE A 179 -3.43 20.00 -10.03
CA ILE A 179 -4.27 19.67 -8.86
C ILE A 179 -5.36 20.73 -8.56
N LEU A 180 -5.11 21.99 -8.95
CA LEU A 180 -6.01 23.13 -8.75
C LEU A 180 -7.22 23.17 -9.69
N GLN A 181 -7.24 22.35 -10.75
CA GLN A 181 -8.45 22.05 -11.50
C GLN A 181 -8.77 20.59 -11.21
N PRO A 182 -9.98 20.24 -10.71
CA PRO A 182 -10.28 18.85 -10.43
C PRO A 182 -10.01 18.05 -11.71
N PRO A 183 -9.06 17.10 -11.70
CA PRO A 183 -8.77 16.31 -12.88
C PRO A 183 -10.06 15.59 -13.28
N HIS A 184 -10.25 15.35 -14.57
CA HIS A 184 -11.46 14.70 -15.08
C HIS A 184 -11.77 13.40 -14.32
N ALA A 185 -10.72 12.65 -13.96
CA ALA A 185 -10.83 11.42 -13.16
C ALA A 185 -11.43 11.63 -11.75
N LEU A 186 -11.18 12.78 -11.10
CA LEU A 186 -11.78 13.11 -9.80
C LEU A 186 -13.29 13.36 -9.93
N GLU A 187 -13.71 14.11 -10.95
CA GLU A 187 -15.13 14.38 -11.20
C GLU A 187 -15.89 13.08 -11.51
N GLU A 188 -15.33 12.23 -12.39
CA GLU A 188 -15.92 10.93 -12.71
C GLU A 188 -15.99 10.00 -11.48
N CYS A 189 -14.94 9.99 -10.66
CA CYS A 189 -14.90 9.21 -9.42
C CYS A 189 -16.00 9.67 -8.45
N ILE A 190 -16.17 10.99 -8.29
CA ILE A 190 -17.22 11.57 -7.43
C ILE A 190 -18.61 11.17 -7.94
N GLU A 191 -18.88 11.30 -9.25
CA GLU A 191 -20.19 10.94 -9.80
C GLU A 191 -20.46 9.44 -9.71
N TYR A 192 -19.45 8.59 -9.89
CA TYR A 192 -19.57 7.15 -9.68
C TYR A 192 -19.93 6.82 -8.22
N ILE A 193 -19.20 7.39 -7.25
CA ILE A 193 -19.46 7.16 -5.82
C ILE A 193 -20.87 7.62 -5.42
N LYS A 194 -21.34 8.76 -5.95
CA LYS A 194 -22.71 9.24 -5.68
C LYS A 194 -23.79 8.26 -6.17
N GLN A 195 -23.50 7.49 -7.22
CA GLN A 195 -24.38 6.42 -7.72
C GLN A 195 -24.20 5.10 -6.95
N HIS A 196 -23.05 4.90 -6.31
CA HIS A 196 -22.67 3.69 -5.58
C HIS A 196 -22.16 4.01 -4.16
N PRO A 197 -23.04 4.45 -3.24
CA PRO A 197 -22.64 5.15 -1.99
C PRO A 197 -21.98 4.28 -0.92
N THR A 198 -21.82 2.98 -1.16
CA THR A 198 -20.97 2.12 -0.32
C THR A 198 -19.49 2.43 -0.54
N TRP A 199 -19.12 2.88 -1.74
CA TRP A 199 -17.78 3.40 -2.03
C TRP A 199 -17.56 4.75 -1.34
N ARG A 200 -16.31 5.02 -0.98
CA ARG A 200 -15.85 6.30 -0.44
C ARG A 200 -14.73 6.86 -1.29
N LEU A 201 -14.65 8.18 -1.35
CA LEU A 201 -13.58 8.85 -2.07
C LEU A 201 -12.30 8.84 -1.23
N SER A 202 -11.22 8.36 -1.82
CA SER A 202 -9.86 8.43 -1.27
C SER A 202 -9.03 9.38 -2.13
N ILE A 203 -8.95 10.64 -1.76
CA ILE A 203 -8.10 11.61 -2.45
C ILE A 203 -6.63 11.36 -2.08
N GLN A 204 -5.70 11.51 -3.03
CA GLN A 204 -4.26 11.47 -2.78
C GLN A 204 -3.77 12.78 -2.16
N LEU A 205 -4.11 13.02 -0.90
CA LEU A 205 -3.87 14.28 -0.18
C LEU A 205 -2.41 14.74 -0.23
N HIS A 206 -1.46 13.80 -0.12
CA HIS A 206 -0.03 14.07 -0.13
C HIS A 206 0.42 14.81 -1.41
N LYS A 207 -0.13 14.45 -2.57
CA LYS A 207 0.10 15.15 -3.84
C LYS A 207 -0.43 16.59 -3.79
N ILE A 208 -1.57 16.81 -3.13
CA ILE A 208 -2.23 18.12 -3.04
C ILE A 208 -1.45 19.10 -2.16
N ILE A 209 -1.01 18.65 -0.99
CA ILE A 209 -0.34 19.51 -0.01
C ILE A 209 1.19 19.49 -0.14
N GLY A 210 1.73 18.72 -1.09
CA GLY A 210 3.15 18.69 -1.40
C GLY A 210 4.02 18.05 -0.33
N ILE A 211 3.53 16.96 0.28
CA ILE A 211 4.32 16.13 1.21
C ILE A 211 4.58 14.75 0.57
N GLN A 212 5.61 14.07 1.06
CA GLN A 212 5.94 12.70 0.65
C GLN A 212 4.91 11.70 1.17
#